data_AF-A0A2R6M529-F1
#
_entry.id   AF-A0A2R6M529-F1
#
_cell.length_a   1.000
_cell.length_b   1.000
_cell.length_c   1.000
_cell.angle_alpha   90.00
_cell.angle_beta   90.00
_cell.angle_gamma   90.00
#
_symmetry.space_group_name_H-M   'P 1'
#
loop_
_entity.id
_entity.type
_entity.pdbx_description
1 polymer ?
#
loop_
_entity_poly.entity_id
_entity_poly.type
_entity_poly.pdbx_seq_one_letter_code
_entity_poly.pdbx_strand_id
1 'polypeptide(L)'
;GENAADDEEATTARYSPSGRRTAVSVPGFSEGGLDDPFRELTNALAELAGRRWGPGDDTPDVRRALRASVGTGGTVVDVPERERQRTAVRACLLVDVSRSVLDVLDRSFLVTFLRRATAEWRDVRVFFFDEDIREVTESFDARTSKGAIDALERAETEWGGGTRIGASLARLRTDSPEAVSRESAVFVLSDGLEMGDVDSLEREAARLSRRAGAVFWLNPLAAPVEYEPTARGMAAALPYVDGLFAFSGPADLAEMAHQLDRRGQHGRIGYEYDPRRAESNHHSTTHHLGS
;
A
#
# COMPACT_ATOMS: atom_id res chain seq x y z
N GLY A 1 -64.21 -19.37 -37.76
CA GLY A 1 -63.60 -19.53 -36.43
C GLY A 1 -63.85 -18.24 -35.69
N GLU A 2 -64.64 -18.23 -34.62
CA GLU A 2 -64.24 -18.70 -33.25
C GLU A 2 -63.01 -17.93 -32.77
N ASN A 3 -63.20 -16.90 -31.93
CA ASN A 3 -63.19 -16.91 -30.44
C ASN A 3 -61.81 -17.28 -29.86
N ALA A 4 -61.27 -16.75 -28.76
CA ALA A 4 -61.47 -15.61 -27.86
C ALA A 4 -60.44 -15.82 -26.70
N ALA A 5 -60.03 -14.75 -25.99
CA ALA A 5 -59.31 -14.73 -24.69
C ALA A 5 -57.84 -15.24 -24.68
N ASP A 6 -56.91 -14.78 -23.84
CA ASP A 6 -56.88 -13.78 -22.76
C ASP A 6 -55.41 -13.39 -22.48
N ASP A 7 -55.27 -12.28 -21.76
CA ASP A 7 -54.16 -11.73 -20.97
C ASP A 7 -52.86 -12.54 -20.71
N GLU A 8 -51.71 -11.86 -20.76
CA GLU A 8 -51.03 -11.38 -19.53
C GLU A 8 -49.79 -10.53 -19.87
N GLU A 9 -49.81 -9.28 -19.40
CA GLU A 9 -48.62 -8.43 -19.23
C GLU A 9 -47.68 -9.05 -18.18
N ALA A 10 -46.44 -9.31 -18.57
CA ALA A 10 -45.35 -9.43 -17.61
C ALA A 10 -44.13 -8.66 -18.12
N THR A 11 -43.92 -7.51 -17.48
CA THR A 11 -42.73 -6.68 -17.58
C THR A 11 -41.51 -7.51 -17.17
N THR A 12 -40.41 -7.45 -17.93
CA THR A 12 -39.07 -7.49 -17.34
C THR A 12 -38.05 -6.84 -18.25
N ALA A 13 -37.19 -6.09 -17.59
CA ALA A 13 -36.27 -5.08 -18.07
C ALA A 13 -35.37 -5.45 -19.27
N ARG A 14 -35.14 -4.42 -20.08
CA ARG A 14 -34.18 -4.34 -21.18
C ARG A 14 -32.74 -4.51 -20.68
N TYR A 15 -31.97 -5.38 -21.34
CA TYR A 15 -30.51 -5.26 -21.41
C TYR A 15 -30.15 -5.04 -22.88
N SER A 16 -29.69 -3.83 -23.21
CA SER A 16 -29.25 -3.47 -24.56
C SER A 16 -27.91 -4.16 -24.88
N PRO A 17 -27.84 -5.04 -25.91
CA PRO A 17 -26.61 -5.70 -26.29
C PRO A 17 -25.93 -4.84 -27.36
N SER A 18 -25.03 -3.93 -26.98
CA SER A 18 -24.07 -3.32 -27.90
C SER A 18 -23.00 -2.50 -27.17
N GLY A 19 -22.19 -3.17 -26.34
CA GLY A 19 -20.89 -2.65 -25.89
C GLY A 19 -19.78 -3.30 -26.70
N ARG A 20 -19.23 -2.60 -27.70
CA ARG A 20 -18.03 -3.03 -28.43
C ARG A 20 -16.88 -3.21 -27.42
N ARG A 21 -16.25 -4.39 -27.40
CA ARG A 21 -14.95 -4.63 -26.75
C ARG A 21 -13.93 -3.72 -27.41
N THR A 22 -13.58 -2.63 -26.75
CA THR A 22 -12.37 -1.88 -27.07
C THR A 22 -11.23 -2.62 -26.38
N ALA A 23 -10.37 -3.28 -27.16
CA ALA A 23 -9.08 -3.69 -26.65
C ALA A 23 -8.34 -2.43 -26.22
N VAL A 24 -8.11 -2.28 -24.91
CA VAL A 24 -7.28 -1.20 -24.40
C VAL A 24 -5.86 -1.49 -24.83
N SER A 25 -5.36 -0.69 -25.77
CA SER A 25 -3.95 -0.64 -26.13
C SER A 25 -3.18 -0.19 -24.89
N VAL A 26 -2.28 -1.02 -24.38
CA VAL A 26 -1.38 -0.65 -23.28
C VAL A 26 -0.47 0.49 -23.76
N PRO A 27 -0.62 1.74 -23.28
CA PRO A 27 0.32 2.80 -23.59
C PRO A 27 1.67 2.45 -22.93
N GLY A 28 2.77 2.80 -23.58
CA GLY A 28 4.11 2.57 -23.02
C GLY A 28 4.23 3.16 -21.61
N PHE A 29 4.76 2.34 -20.69
CA PHE A 29 5.10 2.68 -19.32
C PHE A 29 5.91 3.98 -19.27
N SER A 30 5.31 5.09 -18.84
CA SER A 30 6.10 6.27 -18.47
C SER A 30 6.66 6.05 -17.07
N GLU A 31 7.87 5.52 -16.98
CA GLU A 31 8.60 5.38 -15.71
C GLU A 31 8.84 6.74 -15.01
N GLY A 32 8.78 7.85 -15.76
CA GLY A 32 9.30 9.18 -15.37
C GLY A 32 8.54 9.98 -14.31
N GLY A 33 7.70 9.36 -13.47
CA GLY A 33 6.97 10.08 -12.40
C GLY A 33 7.08 9.48 -11.01
N LEU A 34 7.60 8.25 -10.88
CA LEU A 34 7.61 7.51 -9.61
C LEU A 34 8.93 7.63 -8.85
N ASP A 35 10.01 7.96 -9.54
CA ASP A 35 11.39 7.91 -9.03
C ASP A 35 11.58 8.72 -7.75
N ASP A 36 11.27 10.01 -7.81
CA ASP A 36 11.46 10.91 -6.68
C ASP A 36 10.52 10.56 -5.50
N PRO A 37 9.19 10.40 -5.71
CA PRO A 37 8.28 9.97 -4.63
C PRO A 37 8.65 8.64 -3.98
N PHE A 38 9.08 7.66 -4.77
CA PHE A 38 9.48 6.35 -4.27
C PHE A 38 10.77 6.43 -3.44
N ARG A 39 11.74 7.23 -3.89
CA ARG A 39 12.99 7.47 -3.14
C ARG A 39 12.72 8.18 -1.82
N GLU A 40 11.85 9.19 -1.82
CA GLU A 40 11.44 9.90 -0.60
C GLU A 40 10.77 8.95 0.40
N LEU A 41 9.83 8.13 -0.08
CA LEU A 41 9.19 7.09 0.75
C LEU A 41 10.22 6.12 1.32
N THR A 42 11.16 5.66 0.50
CA THR A 42 12.22 4.74 0.91
C THR A 42 13.07 5.35 2.02
N ASN A 43 13.47 6.62 1.89
CA ASN A 43 14.23 7.32 2.92
C ASN A 43 13.45 7.42 4.23
N ALA A 44 12.18 7.85 4.16
CA ALA A 44 11.32 7.97 5.33
C ALA A 44 11.17 6.60 6.05
N LEU A 45 10.90 5.52 5.32
CA LEU A 45 10.80 4.16 5.88
C LEU A 45 12.13 3.66 6.47
N ALA A 46 13.25 3.94 5.82
CA ALA A 46 14.57 3.51 6.29
C ALA A 46 14.97 4.20 7.61
N GLU A 47 14.58 5.46 7.79
CA GLU A 47 14.79 6.20 9.04
C GLU A 47 14.01 5.58 10.21
N LEU A 48 12.81 5.08 9.90
CA LEU A 48 11.91 4.45 10.85
C LEU A 48 12.33 3.04 11.28
N ALA A 49 12.96 2.26 10.39
CA ALA A 49 13.45 0.90 10.68
C ALA A 49 14.51 0.83 11.80
N GLY A 50 15.08 1.97 12.21
CA GLY A 50 15.85 2.10 13.45
C GLY A 50 17.32 1.63 13.39
N ARG A 51 18.22 2.52 13.84
CA ARG A 51 19.57 2.35 14.43
C ARG A 51 20.62 1.44 13.77
N ARG A 52 20.44 0.88 12.56
CA ARG A 52 21.56 0.17 11.90
C ARG A 52 22.49 1.17 11.22
N TRP A 53 23.48 1.61 11.99
CA TRP A 53 24.57 2.46 11.53
C TRP A 53 25.67 1.63 10.85
N GLY A 54 25.84 1.84 9.55
CA GLY A 54 26.98 1.38 8.77
C GLY A 54 28.10 2.43 8.72
N PRO A 55 29.28 2.12 8.14
CA PRO A 55 30.25 3.15 7.77
C PRO A 55 29.63 4.10 6.74
N GLY A 56 29.87 5.40 6.85
CA GLY A 56 29.42 6.44 5.91
C GLY A 56 29.58 7.82 6.52
N ASP A 57 29.22 8.90 5.83
CA ASP A 57 29.75 10.25 6.15
C ASP A 57 28.71 11.19 6.81
N ASP A 58 27.74 10.62 7.54
CA ASP A 58 26.55 11.36 8.02
C ASP A 58 26.65 11.77 9.51
N THR A 59 27.26 10.94 10.35
CA THR A 59 27.39 11.20 11.80
C THR A 59 28.68 10.62 12.36
N PRO A 60 29.46 11.38 13.16
CA PRO A 60 30.66 10.87 13.82
C PRO A 60 30.41 9.67 14.75
N ASP A 61 31.16 8.57 14.57
CA ASP A 61 31.14 7.42 15.48
C ASP A 61 32.13 7.59 16.63
N VAL A 62 31.72 8.39 17.60
CA VAL A 62 32.50 8.67 18.81
C VAL A 62 32.89 7.38 19.53
N ARG A 63 32.06 6.33 19.54
CA ARG A 63 32.38 5.06 20.20
C ARG A 63 33.47 4.28 19.48
N ARG A 64 33.49 4.29 18.15
CA ARG A 64 34.55 3.64 17.36
C ARG A 64 35.84 4.45 17.40
N ALA A 65 35.77 5.79 17.33
CA ALA A 65 36.90 6.68 17.53
C ALA A 65 37.56 6.45 18.89
N LEU A 66 36.77 6.38 19.97
CA LEU A 66 37.28 6.09 21.31
C LEU A 66 37.95 4.71 21.40
N ARG A 67 37.32 3.65 20.87
CA ARG A 67 37.97 2.32 20.84
C ARG A 67 39.27 2.29 20.02
N ALA A 68 39.31 3.00 18.90
CA ALA A 68 40.51 3.11 18.07
C ALA A 68 41.63 3.88 18.80
N SER A 69 41.27 4.87 19.62
CA SER A 69 42.23 5.68 20.38
C SER A 69 42.90 4.97 21.56
N VAL A 70 42.35 3.83 22.01
CA VAL A 70 42.92 3.03 23.11
C VAL A 70 44.31 2.50 22.76
N GLY A 71 44.56 2.17 21.49
CA GLY A 71 45.88 1.70 21.02
C GLY A 71 46.90 2.81 20.80
N THR A 72 46.47 4.08 20.71
CA THR A 72 47.30 5.26 20.38
C THR A 72 47.45 6.23 21.56
N GLY A 73 47.22 5.77 22.79
CA GLY A 73 47.39 6.59 24.00
C GLY A 73 46.36 7.71 24.16
N GLY A 74 45.15 7.53 23.60
CA GLY A 74 44.06 8.51 23.68
C GLY A 74 44.04 9.53 22.53
N THR A 75 45.00 9.46 21.60
CA THR A 75 45.01 10.33 20.42
C THR A 75 44.14 9.74 19.32
N VAL A 76 43.05 10.43 18.99
CA VAL A 76 42.18 10.10 17.83
C VAL A 76 42.81 10.72 16.58
N VAL A 77 43.28 9.89 15.64
CA VAL A 77 43.91 10.33 14.38
C VAL A 77 42.87 10.61 13.30
N ASP A 78 41.79 9.84 13.30
CA ASP A 78 40.62 9.98 12.42
C ASP A 78 39.36 9.66 13.23
N VAL A 79 38.29 10.44 13.04
CA VAL A 79 36.98 10.14 13.60
C VAL A 79 36.20 9.37 12.53
N PRO A 80 36.00 8.04 12.68
CA PRO A 80 35.24 7.28 11.70
C PRO A 80 33.82 7.81 11.68
N GLU A 81 33.30 8.10 10.50
CA GLU A 81 31.92 8.50 10.34
C GLU A 81 31.04 7.26 10.16
N ARG A 82 29.75 7.43 10.44
CA ARG A 82 28.70 6.44 10.18
C ARG A 82 27.52 7.06 9.49
N GLU A 83 26.84 6.26 8.69
CA GLU A 83 25.54 6.58 8.11
C GLU A 83 24.49 5.53 8.48
N ARG A 84 23.22 5.93 8.49
CA ARG A 84 22.12 4.98 8.59
C ARG A 84 21.96 4.28 7.25
N GLN A 85 21.89 2.95 7.26
CA GLN A 85 21.75 2.22 6.01
C GLN A 85 20.34 2.38 5.42
N ARG A 86 20.25 3.17 4.35
CA ARG A 86 19.02 3.52 3.62
C ARG A 86 18.35 2.33 2.92
N THR A 87 19.07 1.21 2.76
CA THR A 87 18.57 -0.03 2.16
C THR A 87 17.96 -1.01 3.17
N ALA A 88 17.65 -0.59 4.40
CA ALA A 88 17.17 -1.52 5.44
C ALA A 88 15.68 -1.88 5.35
N VAL A 89 14.90 -1.30 4.42
CA VAL A 89 13.45 -1.49 4.36
C VAL A 89 13.14 -2.97 4.08
N ARG A 90 12.38 -3.58 5.00
CA ARG A 90 11.74 -4.87 4.80
C ARG A 90 10.25 -4.64 4.67
N ALA A 91 9.61 -5.20 3.65
CA ALA A 91 8.21 -4.93 3.37
C ALA A 91 7.41 -6.20 3.05
N CYS A 92 6.14 -6.19 3.46
CA CYS A 92 5.14 -7.14 3.00
C CYS A 92 4.05 -6.34 2.29
N LEU A 93 3.89 -6.55 0.99
CA LEU A 93 2.93 -5.86 0.14
C LEU A 93 1.74 -6.79 -0.10
N LEU A 94 0.59 -6.47 0.48
CA LEU A 94 -0.67 -7.17 0.26
C LEU A 94 -1.48 -6.35 -0.73
N VAL A 95 -1.72 -6.90 -1.91
CA VAL A 95 -2.41 -6.20 -3.00
C VAL A 95 -3.73 -6.89 -3.30
N ASP A 96 -4.80 -6.14 -3.10
CA ASP A 96 -6.14 -6.51 -3.51
C ASP A 96 -6.24 -6.45 -5.03
N VAL A 97 -6.54 -7.59 -5.65
CA VAL A 97 -6.70 -7.70 -7.11
C VAL A 97 -8.16 -7.85 -7.50
N SER A 98 -9.08 -7.49 -6.60
CA SER A 98 -10.49 -7.39 -6.91
C SER A 98 -10.74 -6.34 -7.99
N ARG A 99 -11.83 -6.53 -8.73
CA ARG A 99 -12.22 -5.61 -9.82
C ARG A 99 -12.43 -4.18 -9.34
N SER A 100 -12.98 -3.95 -8.15
CA SER A 100 -13.19 -2.59 -7.63
C SER A 100 -11.89 -1.82 -7.45
N VAL A 101 -10.82 -2.51 -7.05
CA VAL A 101 -9.48 -1.93 -6.90
C VAL A 101 -8.80 -1.74 -8.26
N LEU A 102 -8.79 -2.77 -9.11
CA LEU A 102 -8.09 -2.75 -10.41
C LEU A 102 -8.76 -1.87 -11.47
N ASP A 103 -10.06 -1.58 -11.34
CA ASP A 103 -10.77 -0.68 -12.25
C ASP A 103 -10.44 0.80 -11.99
N VAL A 104 -10.08 1.15 -10.75
CA VAL A 104 -9.77 2.54 -10.37
C VAL A 104 -8.27 2.81 -10.32
N LEU A 105 -7.47 1.81 -9.98
CA LEU A 105 -6.02 1.94 -9.87
C LEU A 105 -5.32 1.81 -11.23
N ASP A 106 -4.42 2.73 -11.55
CA ASP A 106 -3.56 2.60 -12.72
C ASP A 106 -2.63 1.37 -12.57
N ARG A 107 -2.87 0.35 -13.40
CA ARG A 107 -2.11 -0.92 -13.39
C ARG A 107 -0.61 -0.71 -13.65
N SER A 108 -0.24 0.27 -14.47
CA SER A 108 1.16 0.57 -14.78
C SER A 108 1.86 1.18 -13.57
N PHE A 109 1.19 2.09 -12.86
CA PHE A 109 1.68 2.66 -11.61
C PHE A 109 1.85 1.58 -10.54
N LEU A 110 0.84 0.72 -10.32
CA LEU A 110 0.93 -0.39 -9.37
C LEU A 110 2.11 -1.31 -9.70
N VAL A 111 2.22 -1.79 -10.95
CA VAL A 111 3.31 -2.67 -11.36
C VAL A 111 4.67 -2.00 -11.18
N THR A 112 4.80 -0.72 -11.55
CA THR A 112 6.08 0.01 -11.40
C THR A 112 6.46 0.17 -9.92
N PHE A 113 5.49 0.48 -9.06
CA PHE A 113 5.70 0.56 -7.60
C PHE A 113 6.17 -0.77 -7.01
N LEU A 114 5.45 -1.86 -7.30
CA LEU A 114 5.80 -3.20 -6.81
C LEU A 114 7.19 -3.64 -7.30
N ARG A 115 7.51 -3.40 -8.58
CA ARG A 115 8.83 -3.72 -9.13
C ARG A 115 9.95 -2.92 -8.47
N ARG A 116 9.77 -1.62 -8.26
CA ARG A 116 10.76 -0.79 -7.55
C ARG A 116 10.94 -1.24 -6.10
N ALA A 117 9.85 -1.52 -5.39
CA ALA A 117 9.91 -2.08 -4.05
C ALA A 117 10.76 -3.36 -4.02
N THR A 118 10.46 -4.35 -4.87
CA THR A 118 11.21 -5.61 -4.92
C THR A 118 12.66 -5.42 -5.36
N ALA A 119 12.96 -4.45 -6.23
CA ALA A 119 14.31 -4.22 -6.73
C ALA A 119 15.22 -3.40 -5.79
N GLU A 120 14.65 -2.44 -5.05
CA GLU A 120 15.42 -1.43 -4.30
C GLU A 120 15.40 -1.64 -2.77
N TRP A 121 14.34 -2.25 -2.23
CA TRP A 121 14.26 -2.57 -0.80
C TRP A 121 14.95 -3.92 -0.49
N ARG A 122 15.36 -4.12 0.77
CA ARG A 122 16.22 -5.25 1.16
C ARG A 122 15.52 -6.60 1.14
N ASP A 123 14.26 -6.64 1.52
CA ASP A 123 13.48 -7.86 1.63
C ASP A 123 12.00 -7.53 1.45
N VAL A 124 11.46 -7.88 0.29
CA VAL A 124 10.07 -7.59 -0.08
C VAL A 124 9.37 -8.87 -0.44
N ARG A 125 8.20 -9.08 0.16
CA ARG A 125 7.29 -10.15 -0.24
C ARG A 125 5.99 -9.54 -0.73
N VAL A 126 5.57 -9.96 -1.92
CA VAL A 126 4.37 -9.45 -2.58
C VAL A 126 3.33 -10.55 -2.60
N PHE A 127 2.15 -10.27 -2.06
CA PHE A 127 1.01 -11.16 -2.06
C PHE A 127 -0.15 -10.50 -2.76
N PHE A 128 -0.77 -11.23 -3.68
CA PHE A 128 -2.07 -10.85 -4.24
C PHE A 128 -3.16 -11.53 -3.44
N PHE A 129 -4.27 -10.83 -3.22
CA PHE A 129 -5.44 -11.41 -2.59
C PHE A 129 -6.76 -10.93 -3.16
N ASP A 130 -7.78 -11.77 -3.05
CA ASP A 130 -9.21 -11.46 -3.21
C ASP A 130 -9.99 -12.39 -2.26
N GLU A 131 -10.47 -13.53 -2.75
CA GLU A 131 -11.08 -14.61 -1.95
C GLU A 131 -10.05 -15.58 -1.33
N ASP A 132 -8.82 -15.57 -1.84
CA ASP A 132 -7.65 -16.28 -1.35
C ASP A 132 -6.41 -15.36 -1.42
N ILE A 133 -5.26 -15.83 -0.94
CA ILE A 133 -3.99 -15.11 -0.98
C ILE A 133 -2.92 -15.97 -1.67
N ARG A 134 -2.07 -15.33 -2.46
CA ARG A 134 -0.95 -15.98 -3.14
C ARG A 134 0.27 -15.10 -3.13
N GLU A 135 1.42 -15.67 -2.78
CA GLU A 135 2.70 -14.99 -2.96
C GLU A 135 3.08 -14.96 -4.45
N VAL A 136 3.43 -13.77 -4.92
CA VAL A 136 3.79 -13.49 -6.33
C VAL A 136 5.14 -12.77 -6.45
N THR A 137 5.92 -12.71 -5.37
CA THR A 137 7.23 -12.02 -5.28
C THR A 137 8.11 -12.28 -6.51
N GLU A 138 8.30 -13.55 -6.88
CA GLU A 138 9.15 -13.96 -8.03
C GLU A 138 8.69 -13.39 -9.38
N SER A 139 7.42 -13.01 -9.51
CA SER A 139 6.89 -12.40 -10.74
C SER A 139 7.45 -10.99 -10.99
N PHE A 140 8.00 -10.36 -9.96
CA PHE A 140 8.54 -9.00 -9.99
C PHE A 140 10.07 -8.95 -10.15
N ASP A 141 10.77 -10.09 -10.04
CA ASP A 141 12.23 -10.21 -10.19
C ASP A 141 12.72 -10.15 -11.65
N ALA A 142 11.80 -10.11 -12.61
CA ALA A 142 12.12 -10.08 -14.03
C ALA A 142 12.69 -8.73 -14.49
N ARG A 143 13.63 -8.78 -15.44
CA ARG A 143 14.19 -7.57 -16.11
C ARG A 143 13.13 -6.72 -16.79
N THR A 144 11.99 -7.32 -17.17
CA THR A 144 10.88 -6.64 -17.83
C THR A 144 9.61 -6.72 -16.97
N SER A 145 8.70 -5.77 -17.16
CA SER A 145 7.40 -5.76 -16.46
C SER A 145 6.45 -6.89 -16.88
N LYS A 146 6.81 -7.69 -17.89
CA LYS A 146 5.92 -8.73 -18.46
C LYS A 146 5.48 -9.76 -17.41
N GLY A 147 6.41 -10.26 -16.59
CA GLY A 147 6.07 -11.26 -15.56
C GLY A 147 5.07 -10.72 -14.53
N ALA A 148 5.25 -9.47 -14.10
CA ALA A 148 4.36 -8.80 -13.17
C ALA A 148 2.95 -8.57 -13.75
N ILE A 149 2.88 -8.15 -15.01
CA ILE A 149 1.60 -7.97 -15.73
C ILE A 149 0.89 -9.31 -15.89
N ASP A 150 1.61 -10.33 -16.38
CA ASP A 150 1.06 -11.68 -16.57
C ASP A 150 0.59 -12.28 -15.21
N ALA A 151 1.22 -11.93 -14.09
CA ALA A 151 0.77 -12.33 -12.75
C ALA A 151 -0.51 -11.61 -12.31
N LEU A 152 -0.61 -10.31 -12.58
CA LEU A 152 -1.80 -9.51 -12.29
C LEU A 152 -3.01 -9.99 -13.11
N GLU A 153 -2.83 -10.18 -14.43
CA GLU A 153 -3.88 -10.67 -15.33
C GLU A 153 -4.39 -12.06 -14.94
N ARG A 154 -3.49 -12.97 -14.54
CA ARG A 154 -3.87 -14.30 -14.04
C ARG A 154 -4.69 -14.20 -12.76
N ALA A 155 -4.27 -13.38 -11.81
CA ALA A 155 -4.98 -13.22 -10.54
C ALA A 155 -6.38 -12.62 -10.76
N GLU A 156 -6.50 -11.61 -11.64
CA GLU A 156 -7.79 -11.01 -12.03
C GLU A 156 -8.73 -12.01 -12.73
N THR A 157 -8.18 -12.96 -13.50
CA THR A 157 -8.98 -13.98 -14.19
C THR A 157 -9.41 -15.12 -13.28
N GLU A 158 -8.55 -15.52 -12.34
CA GLU A 158 -8.79 -16.64 -11.42
C GLU A 158 -9.72 -16.27 -10.27
N TRP A 159 -9.70 -15.02 -9.82
CA TRP A 159 -10.49 -14.56 -8.68
C TRP A 159 -11.58 -13.57 -9.10
N GLY A 160 -12.77 -13.73 -8.52
CA GLY A 160 -13.90 -12.86 -8.83
C GLY A 160 -15.10 -13.03 -7.91
N GLY A 161 -14.95 -13.79 -6.81
CA GLY A 161 -15.99 -14.13 -5.85
C GLY A 161 -16.15 -13.14 -4.70
N GLY A 162 -15.27 -12.14 -4.60
CA GLY A 162 -15.33 -11.06 -3.63
C GLY A 162 -14.30 -11.18 -2.52
N THR A 163 -13.89 -10.01 -2.01
CA THR A 163 -12.69 -9.86 -1.20
C THR A 163 -12.92 -10.31 0.25
N ARG A 164 -12.09 -11.26 0.69
CA ARG A 164 -12.10 -11.85 2.04
C ARG A 164 -10.80 -11.54 2.77
N ILE A 165 -10.59 -10.25 3.06
CA ILE A 165 -9.37 -9.71 3.67
C ILE A 165 -9.01 -10.47 4.95
N GLY A 166 -9.97 -10.70 5.84
CA GLY A 166 -9.75 -11.40 7.11
C GLY A 166 -9.28 -12.85 6.92
N ALA A 167 -9.80 -13.56 5.91
CA ALA A 167 -9.36 -14.92 5.60
C ALA A 167 -7.96 -14.93 4.98
N SER A 168 -7.67 -13.97 4.08
CA SER A 168 -6.37 -13.80 3.45
C SER A 168 -5.27 -13.47 4.46
N LEU A 169 -5.54 -12.61 5.45
CA LEU A 169 -4.60 -12.33 6.54
C LEU A 169 -4.39 -13.56 7.45
N ALA A 170 -5.44 -14.34 7.71
CA ALA A 170 -5.32 -15.55 8.50
C ALA A 170 -4.43 -16.59 7.79
N ARG A 171 -4.56 -16.74 6.47
CA ARG A 171 -3.73 -17.61 5.64
C ARG A 171 -2.29 -17.12 5.53
N LEU A 172 -2.08 -15.82 5.33
CA LEU A 172 -0.73 -15.21 5.34
C LEU A 172 0.03 -15.64 6.60
N ARG A 173 -0.61 -15.54 7.75
CA ARG A 173 -0.02 -15.91 9.04
C ARG A 173 0.28 -17.40 9.15
N THR A 174 -0.57 -18.28 8.63
CA THR A 174 -0.37 -19.74 8.75
C THR A 174 0.63 -20.27 7.74
N ASP A 175 0.57 -19.77 6.51
CA ASP A 175 1.26 -20.34 5.36
C ASP A 175 2.58 -19.62 5.08
N SER A 176 2.74 -18.40 5.60
CA SER A 176 3.95 -17.57 5.45
C SER A 176 4.26 -16.77 6.73
N PRO A 177 4.42 -17.42 7.90
CA PRO A 177 4.62 -16.74 9.20
C PRO A 177 5.86 -15.83 9.26
N GLU A 178 6.86 -16.10 8.42
CA GLU A 178 8.07 -15.31 8.26
C GLU A 178 7.89 -14.07 7.36
N ALA A 179 6.75 -13.92 6.67
CA ALA A 179 6.49 -12.78 5.78
C ALA A 179 6.44 -11.44 6.52
N VAL A 180 5.99 -11.47 7.78
CA VAL A 180 5.82 -10.28 8.60
C VAL A 180 6.63 -10.41 9.87
N SER A 181 7.46 -9.40 10.13
CA SER A 181 8.27 -9.29 11.34
C SER A 181 8.21 -7.89 11.95
N ARG A 182 8.85 -7.70 13.11
CA ARG A 182 8.95 -6.38 13.75
C ARG A 182 9.78 -5.37 12.96
N GLU A 183 10.57 -5.85 12.00
CA GLU A 183 11.34 -5.01 11.06
C GLU A 183 10.54 -4.70 9.78
N SER A 184 9.38 -5.35 9.59
CA SER A 184 8.59 -5.26 8.36
C SER A 184 7.61 -4.09 8.42
N ALA A 185 7.60 -3.26 7.38
CA ALA A 185 6.48 -2.40 7.04
C ALA A 185 5.47 -3.19 6.19
N VAL A 186 4.23 -3.31 6.65
CA VAL A 186 3.17 -3.98 5.90
C VAL A 186 2.35 -2.93 5.17
N PHE A 187 2.11 -3.13 3.88
CA PHE A 187 1.26 -2.28 3.07
C PHE A 187 0.06 -3.10 2.60
N VAL A 188 -1.14 -2.62 2.90
CA VAL A 188 -2.40 -3.22 2.43
C VAL A 188 -3.00 -2.31 1.37
N LEU A 189 -2.89 -2.68 0.10
CA LEU A 189 -3.49 -1.97 -1.02
C LEU A 189 -4.88 -2.53 -1.26
N SER A 190 -5.93 -1.85 -0.78
CA SER A 190 -7.33 -2.32 -0.89
C SER A 190 -8.30 -1.17 -0.66
N ASP A 191 -9.51 -1.29 -1.22
CA ASP A 191 -10.63 -0.39 -0.92
C ASP A 191 -11.28 -0.69 0.46
N GLY A 192 -10.95 -1.82 1.08
CA GLY A 192 -11.42 -2.23 2.40
C GLY A 192 -12.82 -2.80 2.42
N LEU A 193 -13.33 -3.29 1.28
CA LEU A 193 -14.55 -4.09 1.27
C LEU A 193 -14.28 -5.51 1.78
N GLU A 194 -15.06 -5.95 2.77
CA GLU A 194 -14.96 -7.31 3.34
C GLU A 194 -16.28 -8.05 3.12
N MET A 195 -16.22 -9.17 2.38
CA MET A 195 -17.36 -10.04 2.09
C MET A 195 -17.50 -11.22 3.07
N GLY A 196 -16.50 -11.47 3.91
CA GLY A 196 -16.46 -12.50 4.94
C GLY A 196 -16.83 -12.00 6.34
N ASP A 197 -16.27 -12.67 7.36
CA ASP A 197 -16.47 -12.33 8.77
C ASP A 197 -15.60 -11.14 9.19
N VAL A 198 -16.24 -10.00 9.46
CA VAL A 198 -15.58 -8.76 9.89
C VAL A 198 -14.87 -8.95 11.24
N ASP A 199 -15.41 -9.76 12.15
CA ASP A 199 -14.74 -10.01 13.43
C ASP A 199 -13.44 -10.79 13.22
N SER A 200 -13.38 -11.63 12.18
CA SER A 200 -12.16 -12.31 11.78
C SER A 200 -11.14 -11.31 11.26
N LEU A 201 -11.55 -10.39 10.39
CA LEU A 201 -10.68 -9.32 9.91
C LEU A 201 -10.13 -8.47 11.06
N GLU A 202 -10.98 -8.06 12.00
CA GLU A 202 -10.56 -7.28 13.17
C GLU A 202 -9.49 -8.01 13.99
N ARG A 203 -9.72 -9.29 14.29
CA ARG A 203 -8.76 -10.13 15.03
C ARG A 203 -7.43 -10.27 14.28
N GLU A 204 -7.46 -10.44 12.96
CA GLU A 204 -6.25 -10.57 12.15
C GLU A 204 -5.50 -9.24 12.00
N ALA A 205 -6.20 -8.13 11.77
CA ALA A 205 -5.62 -6.79 11.73
C ALA A 205 -4.93 -6.45 13.06
N ALA A 206 -5.58 -6.74 14.19
CA ALA A 206 -5.00 -6.56 15.51
C ALA A 206 -3.74 -7.42 15.74
N ARG A 207 -3.71 -8.64 15.20
CA ARG A 207 -2.52 -9.50 15.27
C ARG A 207 -1.39 -8.97 14.39
N LEU A 208 -1.73 -8.54 13.17
CA LEU A 208 -0.80 -8.00 12.20
C LEU A 208 -0.10 -6.76 12.75
N SER A 209 -0.84 -5.81 13.33
CA SER A 209 -0.27 -4.60 13.95
C SER A 209 0.67 -4.91 15.13
N ARG A 210 0.36 -5.96 15.90
CA ARG A 210 1.25 -6.46 16.95
C ARG A 210 2.44 -7.27 16.41
N ARG A 211 2.50 -7.63 15.14
CA ARG A 211 3.60 -8.42 14.56
C ARG A 211 4.53 -7.57 13.72
N ALA A 212 3.96 -6.65 12.94
CA ALA A 212 4.65 -5.72 12.08
C ALA A 212 5.41 -4.65 12.89
N GLY A 213 6.33 -3.97 12.20
CA GLY A 213 6.91 -2.71 12.67
C GLY A 213 6.00 -1.52 12.40
N ALA A 214 5.27 -1.54 11.28
CA ALA A 214 4.21 -0.61 10.93
C ALA A 214 3.22 -1.27 9.94
N VAL A 215 1.96 -0.85 9.94
CA VAL A 215 0.90 -1.27 9.01
C VAL A 215 0.30 -0.04 8.34
N PHE A 216 0.54 0.11 7.04
CA PHE A 216 -0.03 1.17 6.22
C PHE A 216 -1.14 0.61 5.34
N TRP A 217 -2.28 1.27 5.33
CA TRP A 217 -3.37 0.98 4.41
C TRP A 217 -3.35 1.99 3.27
N LEU A 218 -3.25 1.49 2.05
CA LEU A 218 -3.19 2.26 0.82
C LEU A 218 -4.49 2.06 0.06
N ASN A 219 -5.38 3.06 0.07
CA ASN A 219 -6.69 2.96 -0.55
C ASN A 219 -6.76 3.81 -1.84
N PRO A 220 -6.93 3.20 -3.03
CA PRO A 220 -7.08 3.93 -4.29
C PRO A 220 -8.29 4.88 -4.32
N LEU A 221 -9.33 4.59 -3.54
CA LEU A 221 -10.53 5.40 -3.41
C LEU A 221 -10.39 6.57 -2.42
N ALA A 222 -9.26 6.68 -1.71
CA ALA A 222 -9.10 7.68 -0.65
C ALA A 222 -8.60 9.06 -1.13
N ALA A 223 -8.39 9.23 -2.44
CA ALA A 223 -7.92 10.50 -3.01
C ALA A 223 -8.94 11.66 -2.94
N PRO A 224 -10.26 11.45 -3.14
CA PRO A 224 -11.26 12.51 -3.02
C PRO A 224 -11.38 13.04 -1.58
N VAL A 225 -11.71 14.33 -1.43
CA VAL A 225 -11.91 14.99 -0.13
C VAL A 225 -13.11 14.41 0.61
N GLU A 226 -14.12 13.98 -0.12
CA GLU A 226 -15.37 13.44 0.42
C GLU A 226 -15.24 11.97 0.84
N TYR A 227 -14.10 11.32 0.58
CA TYR A 227 -13.90 9.94 0.97
C TYR A 227 -14.02 9.79 2.50
N GLU A 228 -14.69 8.73 2.95
CA GLU A 228 -14.75 8.34 4.35
C GLU A 228 -14.45 6.84 4.47
N PRO A 229 -13.66 6.41 5.47
CA PRO A 229 -13.29 5.02 5.67
C PRO A 229 -14.43 4.18 6.29
N THR A 230 -15.62 4.23 5.68
CA THR A 230 -16.85 3.60 6.18
C THR A 230 -17.10 2.19 5.64
N ALA A 231 -16.32 1.75 4.64
CA ALA A 231 -16.36 0.38 4.17
C ALA A 231 -16.15 -0.58 5.35
N ARG A 232 -16.98 -1.62 5.46
CA ARG A 232 -17.04 -2.46 6.68
C ARG A 232 -15.68 -3.04 7.08
N GLY A 233 -14.90 -3.48 6.10
CA GLY A 233 -13.57 -4.02 6.36
C GLY A 233 -12.57 -2.94 6.77
N MET A 234 -12.55 -1.83 6.03
CA MET A 234 -11.75 -0.65 6.37
C MET A 234 -12.01 -0.17 7.80
N ALA A 235 -13.28 0.06 8.16
CA ALA A 235 -13.66 0.57 9.46
C ALA A 235 -13.22 -0.35 10.61
N ALA A 236 -13.28 -1.68 10.41
CA ALA A 236 -12.82 -2.66 11.39
C ALA A 236 -11.28 -2.76 11.48
N ALA A 237 -10.57 -2.55 10.37
CA ALA A 237 -9.11 -2.57 10.35
C ALA A 237 -8.48 -1.25 10.83
N LEU A 238 -9.17 -0.13 10.66
CA LEU A 238 -8.68 1.23 10.91
C LEU A 238 -8.03 1.43 12.30
N PRO A 239 -8.54 0.87 13.41
CA PRO A 239 -7.89 0.99 14.72
C PRO A 239 -6.50 0.34 14.81
N TYR A 240 -6.12 -0.50 13.84
CA TYR A 240 -4.89 -1.28 13.83
C TYR A 240 -3.94 -0.91 12.70
N VAL A 241 -4.29 0.11 11.90
CA VAL A 241 -3.37 0.66 10.90
C VAL A 241 -2.68 1.87 11.49
N ASP A 242 -1.39 2.01 11.22
CA ASP A 242 -0.60 3.16 11.62
C ASP A 242 -0.88 4.37 10.73
N GLY A 243 -1.25 4.14 9.47
CA GLY A 243 -1.67 5.21 8.56
C GLY A 243 -2.53 4.71 7.41
N LEU A 244 -3.56 5.48 7.08
CA LEU A 244 -4.39 5.28 5.89
C LEU A 244 -4.05 6.34 4.85
N PHE A 245 -3.53 5.97 3.69
CA PHE A 245 -3.17 6.91 2.63
C PHE A 245 -3.97 6.64 1.36
N ALA A 246 -4.19 7.67 0.56
CA ALA A 246 -4.58 7.48 -0.82
C ALA A 246 -3.49 6.75 -1.60
N PHE A 247 -3.88 6.04 -2.65
CA PHE A 247 -2.94 5.37 -3.54
C PHE A 247 -3.47 5.36 -4.96
N SER A 248 -3.49 6.53 -5.58
CA SER A 248 -4.00 6.75 -6.94
C SER A 248 -2.90 7.13 -7.93
N GLY A 249 -1.73 7.54 -7.44
CA GLY A 249 -0.56 7.84 -8.26
C GLY A 249 0.65 8.29 -7.45
N PRO A 250 1.74 8.72 -8.12
CA PRO A 250 3.00 9.06 -7.46
C PRO A 250 2.91 10.21 -6.45
N ALA A 251 1.99 11.16 -6.64
CA ALA A 251 1.80 12.26 -5.70
C ALA A 251 1.37 11.79 -4.30
N ASP A 252 0.54 10.73 -4.21
CA ASP A 252 0.11 10.19 -2.92
C ASP A 252 1.28 9.51 -2.17
N LEU A 253 2.26 8.96 -2.91
CA LEU A 253 3.48 8.41 -2.30
C LEU A 253 4.40 9.50 -1.74
N ALA A 254 4.52 10.62 -2.44
CA ALA A 254 5.26 11.78 -1.94
C ALA A 254 4.60 12.34 -0.67
N GLU A 255 3.27 12.42 -0.63
CA GLU A 255 2.54 12.83 0.56
C GLU A 255 2.73 11.85 1.73
N MET A 256 2.69 10.54 1.46
CA MET A 256 3.00 9.53 2.47
C MET A 256 4.41 9.71 3.04
N ALA A 257 5.41 9.88 2.19
CA ALA A 257 6.79 10.14 2.60
C ALA A 257 6.90 11.40 3.47
N HIS A 258 6.25 12.49 3.05
CA HIS A 258 6.23 13.75 3.78
C HIS A 258 5.65 13.60 5.20
N GLN A 259 4.54 12.87 5.34
CA GLN A 259 3.94 12.67 6.66
C GLN A 259 4.77 11.76 7.56
N LEU A 260 5.36 10.70 7.01
CA LEU A 260 6.23 9.80 7.76
C LEU A 260 7.47 10.52 8.31
N ASP A 261 8.10 11.37 7.49
CA ASP A 261 9.24 12.19 7.90
C ASP A 261 8.87 13.14 9.05
N ARG A 262 7.72 13.81 8.95
CA ARG A 262 7.31 14.83 9.94
C ARG A 262 6.75 14.28 11.23
N ARG A 263 6.09 13.12 11.19
CA ARG A 263 5.25 12.62 12.30
C ARG A 263 5.71 11.26 12.83
N GLY A 264 6.64 10.60 12.14
CA GLY A 264 7.04 9.23 12.43
C GLY A 264 5.99 8.20 12.00
N GLN A 265 6.26 6.91 12.24
CA GLN A 265 5.36 5.81 11.86
C GLN A 265 4.29 5.48 12.90
N HIS A 266 4.44 5.91 14.15
CA HIS A 266 3.52 5.58 15.24
C HIS A 266 2.81 6.85 15.71
N GLY A 267 1.66 7.12 15.12
CA GLY A 267 0.86 8.30 15.38
C GLY A 267 -0.32 8.37 14.42
N ARG A 268 -1.28 9.26 14.66
CA ARG A 268 -2.31 9.51 13.65
C ARG A 268 -1.61 10.16 12.45
N ILE A 269 -1.49 9.45 11.33
CA ILE A 269 -0.93 9.90 10.05
C ILE A 269 -1.82 9.40 8.91
N GLY A 270 -1.65 9.97 7.72
CA GLY A 270 -2.46 9.67 6.54
C GLY A 270 -3.74 10.49 6.48
N TYR A 271 -4.88 9.81 6.36
CA TYR A 271 -6.21 10.35 6.06
C TYR A 271 -6.60 11.53 6.95
N GLU A 272 -6.23 11.52 8.23
CA GLU A 272 -6.52 12.62 9.17
C GLU A 272 -5.73 13.91 8.89
N TYR A 273 -4.62 13.84 8.15
CA TYR A 273 -3.71 14.95 7.87
C TYR A 273 -3.54 15.22 6.37
N ASP A 274 -4.37 14.62 5.53
CA ASP A 274 -4.34 14.83 4.10
C ASP A 274 -4.57 16.32 3.78
N PRO A 275 -3.62 17.00 3.09
CA PRO A 275 -3.72 18.43 2.81
C PRO A 275 -4.97 18.78 2.00
N ARG A 276 -5.46 17.87 1.14
CA ARG A 276 -6.70 18.06 0.37
C ARG A 276 -7.90 18.34 1.27
N ARG A 277 -7.89 17.79 2.49
CA ARG A 277 -8.98 17.97 3.49
C ARG A 277 -8.82 19.26 4.29
N ALA A 278 -7.59 19.67 4.57
CA ALA A 278 -7.32 20.90 5.30
C ALA A 278 -7.76 22.15 4.51
N GLU A 279 -7.58 22.14 3.19
CA GLU A 279 -7.96 23.24 2.29
C GLU A 279 -9.49 23.41 2.16
N SER A 280 -10.24 22.31 2.13
CA SER A 280 -11.71 22.33 2.04
C SER A 280 -12.39 22.86 3.31
N ASN A 281 -11.80 22.62 4.49
CA ASN A 281 -12.28 23.20 5.75
C ASN A 281 -12.09 24.72 5.80
N HIS A 282 -11.03 25.24 5.15
CA HIS A 282 -10.80 26.68 5.03
C HIS A 282 -11.81 27.36 4.09
N HIS A 283 -12.18 26.71 2.97
CA HIS A 283 -13.17 27.24 2.02
C HIS A 283 -14.62 27.20 2.53
N SER A 284 -14.97 26.25 3.41
CA SER A 284 -16.32 26.18 3.98
C SER A 284 -16.57 27.24 5.05
N THR A 285 -15.52 27.73 5.71
CA THR A 285 -15.64 28.74 6.78
C THR A 285 -15.83 30.16 6.23
N THR A 286 -15.28 30.45 5.05
CA THR A 286 -15.44 31.77 4.39
C THR A 286 -16.82 32.01 3.78
N HIS A 287 -17.58 30.95 3.46
CA HIS A 287 -18.92 31.08 2.88
C HIS A 287 -20.07 31.28 3.89
N HIS A 288 -19.82 31.14 5.20
CA HIS A 288 -20.87 31.29 6.22
C HIS A 288 -20.90 32.63 6.97
N LEU A 289 -20.03 33.58 6.61
CA LEU A 289 -19.98 34.93 7.20
C LEU A 289 -20.56 36.04 6.31
N GLY A 290 -21.26 35.67 5.23
CA GLY A 290 -21.90 36.65 4.35
C GLY A 290 -23.14 36.12 3.70
N SER A 291 -24.27 36.16 4.41
CA SER A 291 -25.64 36.38 3.90
C SER A 291 -26.60 36.54 5.07
#